data_AF-A0A1H9V486-F1
#
_entry.id   AF-A0A1H9V486-F1
#
_cell.length_a   1.000
_cell.length_b   1.000
_cell.length_c   1.000
_cell.angle_alpha   90.00
_cell.angle_beta   90.00
_cell.angle_gamma   90.00
#
_symmetry.space_group_name_H-M   'P 1'
#
loop_
_entity.id
_entity.type
_entity.pdbx_description
1 polymer ?
#
loop_
_entity_poly.entity_id
_entity_poly.type
_entity_poly.pdbx_seq_one_letter_code
_entity_poly.pdbx_strand_id
1 'polypeptide(L)'
;MTTVASRAGNLPVQFTSFVGRLSEVAEIGGLLRTHRLLTLAGPGGVGKTRLALEVAALSTTNVPDGAWPVDLTAVRERAAVAEIAAATLGVPDVGERPALERLVAYLEDRGR
;
A
#
# COMPACT_ATOMS: atom_id res chain seq x y z
N MET A 1 -9.51 5.70 29.11
CA MET A 1 -9.32 4.99 27.83
C MET A 1 -8.39 5.82 26.98
N THR A 2 -7.14 5.41 26.84
CA THR A 2 -6.15 6.13 26.03
C THR A 2 -6.37 5.73 24.58
N THR A 3 -6.93 6.62 23.78
CA THR A 3 -7.04 6.44 22.33
C THR A 3 -5.63 6.42 21.75
N VAL A 4 -5.15 5.23 21.39
CA VAL A 4 -3.93 5.08 20.59
C VAL A 4 -4.27 5.65 19.22
N ALA A 5 -3.64 6.75 18.83
CA ALA A 5 -3.73 7.28 17.48
C ALA A 5 -3.45 6.13 16.50
N SER A 6 -4.39 5.84 15.60
CA SER A 6 -4.17 4.83 14.57
C SER A 6 -2.96 5.24 13.78
N ARG A 7 -1.89 4.44 13.80
CA ARG A 7 -0.84 4.56 12.79
C ARG A 7 -1.54 4.40 11.45
N ALA A 8 -1.57 5.47 10.68
CA ALA A 8 -2.08 5.47 9.32
C ALA A 8 -1.22 4.49 8.50
N GLY A 9 -1.76 3.33 8.13
CA GLY A 9 -1.04 2.27 7.39
C GLY A 9 -0.46 1.10 8.22
N ASN A 10 0.11 0.12 7.53
CA ASN A 10 0.69 -1.11 8.10
C ASN A 10 2.01 -1.53 7.43
N LEU A 11 2.80 -0.55 6.96
CA LEU A 11 4.11 -0.85 6.36
C LEU A 11 5.02 -1.66 7.31
N PRO A 12 5.68 -2.71 6.83
CA PRO A 12 6.59 -3.51 7.64
C PRO A 12 7.81 -2.70 8.06
N VAL A 13 8.21 -2.85 9.33
CA VAL A 13 9.44 -2.26 9.86
C VAL A 13 10.64 -2.82 9.10
N GLN A 14 11.46 -1.93 8.53
CA GLN A 14 12.71 -2.29 7.87
C GLN A 14 13.84 -2.33 8.91
N PHE A 15 14.37 -3.51 9.21
CA PHE A 15 15.44 -3.69 10.21
C PHE A 15 16.85 -3.35 9.71
N THR A 16 16.99 -3.03 8.43
CA THR A 16 18.26 -2.71 7.78
C THR A 16 18.13 -1.39 7.04
N SER A 17 19.23 -0.63 6.96
CA SER A 17 19.28 0.60 6.18
C SER A 17 19.01 0.34 4.69
N PHE A 18 18.36 1.29 4.01
CA PHE A 18 18.26 1.30 2.56
C PHE A 18 19.47 2.00 1.97
N VAL A 19 20.37 1.25 1.32
CA VAL A 19 21.64 1.75 0.82
C VAL A 19 21.59 1.86 -0.70
N GLY A 20 22.00 3.01 -1.22
CA GLY A 20 21.91 3.33 -2.64
C GLY A 20 20.48 3.62 -3.09
N ARG A 21 20.33 4.01 -4.36
CA ARG A 21 19.03 4.25 -5.01
C ARG A 21 18.20 5.44 -4.52
N LEU A 22 18.86 6.42 -3.88
CA LEU A 22 18.21 7.66 -3.45
C LEU A 22 17.62 8.44 -4.65
N SER A 23 18.28 8.36 -5.81
CA SER A 23 17.77 8.89 -7.08
C SER A 23 16.44 8.28 -7.47
N GLU A 24 16.33 6.95 -7.48
CA GLU A 24 15.08 6.27 -7.83
C GLU A 24 13.98 6.53 -6.81
N VAL A 25 14.33 6.61 -5.52
CA VAL A 25 13.36 6.98 -4.47
C VAL A 25 12.77 8.37 -4.76
N ALA A 26 13.62 9.36 -5.07
CA ALA A 26 13.19 10.72 -5.39
C ALA A 26 12.36 10.78 -6.68
N GLU A 27 12.76 10.04 -7.71
CA GLU A 27 12.05 9.94 -8.99
C GLU A 27 10.65 9.33 -8.81
N ILE A 28 10.55 8.17 -8.16
CA ILE A 28 9.29 7.48 -7.91
C ILE A 28 8.38 8.34 -7.04
N GLY A 29 8.92 8.94 -5.97
CA GLY A 29 8.18 9.87 -5.13
C GLY A 29 7.68 11.09 -5.92
N GLY A 30 8.43 11.57 -6.92
CA GLY A 30 8.00 12.58 -7.87
C GLY A 30 6.84 12.13 -8.75
N LEU A 31 6.96 10.96 -9.36
CA LEU A 31 5.94 10.39 -10.23
C LEU A 31 4.62 10.13 -9.49
N LEU A 32 4.68 9.67 -8.24
CA LEU A 32 3.49 9.43 -7.41
C LEU A 32 2.72 10.71 -7.05
N ARG A 33 3.36 11.89 -7.10
CA ARG A 33 2.65 13.16 -6.89
C ARG A 33 1.79 13.57 -8.09
N THR A 34 2.11 13.07 -9.28
CA THR A 34 1.40 13.43 -10.52
C THR A 34 0.62 12.26 -11.14
N HIS A 35 0.86 11.03 -10.67
CA HIS A 35 0.23 9.81 -11.16
C HIS A 35 -0.39 9.01 -10.02
N ARG A 36 -1.60 8.48 -10.24
CA ARG A 36 -2.33 7.66 -9.27
C ARG A 36 -1.90 6.19 -9.26
N LEU A 37 -1.20 5.74 -10.30
CA LEU A 37 -0.74 4.36 -10.47
C LEU A 37 0.64 4.36 -11.10
N LEU A 38 1.55 3.57 -10.53
CA LEU A 38 2.90 3.40 -11.03
C LEU A 38 3.29 1.92 -10.94
N THR A 39 3.89 1.38 -12.00
CA THR A 39 4.35 -0.01 -12.06
C THR A 39 5.86 -0.06 -12.07
N LEU A 40 6.47 -0.72 -11.08
CA LEU A 40 7.90 -1.00 -11.06
C LEU A 40 8.18 -2.36 -11.71
N ALA A 41 8.64 -2.34 -12.96
CA ALA A 41 9.02 -3.52 -13.72
C ALA A 41 10.54 -3.73 -13.71
N GLY A 42 10.98 -4.99 -13.80
CA GLY A 42 12.40 -5.34 -13.89
C GLY A 42 12.68 -6.79 -13.45
N PRO A 43 13.94 -7.26 -13.58
CA PRO A 43 14.30 -8.64 -13.25
C PRO A 43 13.97 -9.04 -11.80
N GLY A 44 13.87 -10.34 -11.55
CA GLY A 44 13.77 -10.87 -10.19
C GLY A 44 14.99 -10.49 -9.34
N GLY A 45 14.81 -10.27 -8.04
CA GLY A 45 15.92 -10.01 -7.12
C GLY A 45 16.51 -8.59 -7.11
N VAL A 46 16.15 -7.70 -8.04
CA VAL A 46 16.69 -6.31 -8.08
C VAL A 46 16.14 -5.37 -6.99
N GLY A 47 15.40 -5.90 -6.01
CA GLY A 47 14.93 -5.13 -4.85
C GLY A 47 13.73 -4.21 -5.10
N LYS A 48 12.90 -4.46 -6.12
CA LYS A 48 11.71 -3.62 -6.43
C LYS A 48 10.74 -3.50 -5.27
N THR A 49 10.44 -4.60 -4.58
CA THR A 49 9.58 -4.59 -3.39
C THR A 49 10.17 -3.73 -2.28
N ARG A 50 11.47 -3.85 -2.03
CA ARG A 50 12.16 -3.04 -1.02
C ARG A 50 12.15 -1.55 -1.38
N LEU A 51 12.36 -1.21 -2.64
CA LEU A 51 12.26 0.16 -3.14
C LEU A 51 10.84 0.74 -2.98
N ALA A 52 9.81 -0.03 -3.34
CA ALA A 52 8.42 0.41 -3.19
C ALA A 52 8.06 0.67 -1.72
N LEU A 53 8.50 -0.21 -0.82
CA LEU A 53 8.29 -0.05 0.63
C LEU A 53 9.04 1.18 1.19
N GLU A 54 10.27 1.43 0.73
CA GLU A 54 11.04 2.61 1.12
C GLU A 54 10.35 3.90 0.68
N VAL A 55 9.92 3.96 -0.59
CA VAL A 55 9.18 5.12 -1.12
C VAL A 55 7.87 5.32 -0.36
N ALA A 56 7.12 4.25 -0.09
CA ALA A 56 5.88 4.33 0.68
C ALA A 56 6.13 4.89 2.09
N ALA A 57 7.18 4.39 2.79
CA ALA A 57 7.53 4.86 4.13
C ALA A 57 7.87 6.36 4.14
N LEU A 58 8.66 6.82 3.18
CA LEU A 58 9.03 8.24 3.05
C LEU A 58 7.86 9.14 2.61
N SER A 59 6.89 8.57 1.88
CA SER A 59 5.72 9.31 1.39
C SER A 59 4.61 9.49 2.44
N THR A 60 4.64 8.74 3.55
CA THR A 60 3.61 8.81 4.61
C THR A 60 3.40 10.21 5.19
N THR A 61 4.41 11.09 5.11
CA THR A 61 4.29 12.50 5.53
C THR A 61 3.33 13.32 4.66
N ASN A 62 3.14 12.93 3.39
CA ASN A 62 2.29 13.62 2.43
C ASN A 62 0.97 12.88 2.16
N VAL A 63 0.78 11.69 2.74
CA VAL A 63 -0.42 10.86 2.57
C VAL A 63 -1.02 10.65 3.95
N PRO A 64 -1.99 11.48 4.38
CA PRO A 64 -2.52 11.47 5.74
C PRO A 64 -3.16 10.12 6.12
N ASP A 65 -3.70 9.40 5.14
CA ASP A 65 -4.25 8.06 5.33
C ASP A 65 -3.17 6.99 5.48
N GLY A 66 -1.92 7.27 5.14
CA GLY A 66 -0.81 6.32 5.23
C GLY A 66 -0.73 5.36 4.04
N ALA A 67 -0.07 4.21 4.26
CA ALA A 67 0.23 3.26 3.19
C ALA A 67 0.05 1.80 3.62
N TRP A 68 -0.44 0.97 2.69
CA TRP A 68 -0.69 -0.45 2.90
C TRP A 68 -0.01 -1.31 1.82
N PRO A 69 0.91 -2.22 2.17
CA PRO A 69 1.41 -3.22 1.24
C PRO A 69 0.40 -4.37 1.15
N VAL A 70 -0.19 -4.54 -0.03
CA VAL A 70 -1.07 -5.68 -0.34
C VAL A 70 -0.22 -6.75 -1.05
N ASP A 71 0.05 -7.86 -0.36
CA ASP A 71 0.80 -8.96 -0.95
C ASP A 71 -0.12 -9.83 -1.84
N LEU A 72 0.14 -9.79 -3.15
CA LEU A 72 -0.60 -10.56 -4.15
C LEU A 72 0.15 -11.81 -4.63
N THR A 73 1.28 -12.17 -4.01
CA THR A 73 2.16 -13.28 -4.45
C THR A 73 1.42 -14.63 -4.49
N ALA A 74 0.54 -14.87 -3.51
CA ALA A 74 -0.23 -16.11 -3.41
C ALA A 74 -1.54 -16.08 -4.23
N VAL A 75 -1.89 -14.97 -4.87
CA VAL A 75 -3.16 -14.86 -5.61
C VAL A 75 -3.13 -15.71 -6.87
N ARG A 76 -4.19 -16.49 -7.05
CA ARG A 76 -4.41 -17.34 -8.24
C ARG A 76 -5.69 -16.99 -8.99
N GLU A 77 -6.65 -16.37 -8.31
CA GLU A 77 -7.94 -15.99 -8.87
C GLU A 77 -8.13 -14.48 -8.80
N ARG A 78 -8.69 -13.90 -9.86
CA ARG A 78 -8.90 -12.44 -9.94
C ARG A 78 -9.83 -11.93 -8.83
N ALA A 79 -10.83 -12.72 -8.44
CA ALA A 79 -11.78 -12.35 -7.39
C ALA A 79 -11.09 -12.19 -6.02
N ALA A 80 -10.02 -12.94 -5.75
CA ALA A 80 -9.30 -12.90 -4.48
C ALA A 80 -8.50 -11.61 -4.26
N VAL A 81 -8.22 -10.83 -5.32
CA VAL A 81 -7.48 -9.56 -5.19
C VAL A 81 -8.24 -8.59 -4.28
N ALA A 82 -9.54 -8.44 -4.51
CA ALA A 82 -10.37 -7.53 -3.72
C ALA A 82 -10.49 -7.98 -2.27
N GLU A 83 -10.64 -9.29 -2.03
CA GLU A 83 -10.69 -9.88 -0.68
C GLU A 83 -9.41 -9.61 0.10
N ILE A 84 -8.24 -9.85 -0.51
CA ILE A 84 -6.95 -9.64 0.16
C ILE A 84 -6.70 -8.17 0.43
N ALA A 85 -7.05 -7.28 -0.52
CA ALA A 85 -6.96 -5.85 -0.31
C ALA A 85 -7.89 -5.40 0.84
N ALA A 86 -9.15 -5.81 0.82
CA ALA A 86 -10.13 -5.52 1.87
C ALA A 86 -9.64 -5.98 3.25
N ALA A 87 -9.17 -7.23 3.36
CA ALA A 87 -8.61 -7.77 4.59
C ALA A 87 -7.38 -6.98 5.07
N THR A 88 -6.47 -6.62 4.15
CA THR A 88 -5.25 -5.84 4.47
C THR A 88 -5.58 -4.45 5.01
N LEU A 89 -6.65 -3.83 4.49
CA LEU A 89 -7.11 -2.50 4.93
C LEU A 89 -8.00 -2.56 6.18
N GLY A 90 -8.37 -3.76 6.65
CA GLY A 90 -9.27 -3.96 7.79
C GLY A 90 -10.73 -3.70 7.47
N VAL A 91 -11.14 -3.83 6.20
CA VAL A 91 -12.53 -3.70 5.79
C VAL A 91 -13.33 -4.90 6.31
N PRO A 92 -14.41 -4.70 7.08
CA PRO A 92 -15.20 -5.80 7.61
C PRO A 92 -15.81 -6.67 6.51
N ASP A 93 -15.73 -7.99 6.69
CA ASP A 93 -16.44 -8.97 5.86
C ASP A 93 -17.83 -9.21 6.45
N VAL A 94 -18.73 -8.25 6.24
CA VAL A 94 -20.08 -8.26 6.79
C VAL A 94 -21.12 -8.18 5.69
N GLY A 95 -21.92 -9.25 5.56
CA GLY A 95 -23.06 -9.33 4.66
C GLY A 95 -22.77 -9.95 3.28
N GLU A 96 -23.73 -9.82 2.37
CA GLU A 96 -23.71 -10.49 1.05
C GLU A 96 -23.04 -9.66 -0.05
N ARG A 97 -22.57 -8.44 0.25
CA ARG A 97 -21.97 -7.56 -0.76
C ARG A 97 -20.62 -8.11 -1.23
N PRO A 98 -20.30 -8.09 -2.54
CA PRO A 98 -18.99 -8.46 -3.04
C PRO A 98 -17.85 -7.63 -2.43
N ALA A 99 -16.69 -8.23 -2.16
CA ALA A 99 -15.56 -7.53 -1.54
C ALA A 99 -15.08 -6.29 -2.30
N LEU A 100 -15.17 -6.29 -3.63
CA LEU A 100 -14.81 -5.11 -4.42
C LEU A 100 -15.71 -3.91 -4.08
N GLU A 101 -17.02 -4.12 -3.95
CA GLU A 101 -17.96 -3.05 -3.60
C GLU A 101 -17.70 -2.53 -2.18
N ARG A 102 -17.43 -3.44 -1.23
CA ARG A 102 -17.09 -3.05 0.14
C ARG A 102 -15.78 -2.25 0.19
N LEU A 103 -14.77 -2.68 -0.57
CA LEU A 103 -13.48 -2.00 -0.65
C LEU A 103 -13.61 -0.61 -1.28
N VAL A 104 -14.36 -0.46 -2.37
CA VAL A 104 -14.60 0.85 -3.00
C VAL A 104 -15.33 1.78 -2.04
N ALA A 105 -16.43 1.33 -1.43
CA ALA A 105 -17.19 2.15 -0.48
C ALA A 105 -16.32 2.60 0.71
N TYR A 106 -15.45 1.72 1.20
CA TYR A 106 -14.50 2.05 2.28
C TYR A 106 -13.45 3.09 1.86
N LEU A 107 -12.93 3.00 0.64
CA LEU A 107 -11.94 3.95 0.12
C LEU A 107 -12.57 5.31 -0.25
N GLU A 108 -13.82 5.35 -0.67
CA GLU A 108 -14.56 6.59 -0.95
C GLU A 108 -14.81 7.42 0.32
N ASP A 109 -15.03 6.76 1.47
CA ASP A 109 -15.19 7.44 2.77
C ASP A 109 -13.87 8.04 3.27
N ARG A 110 -12.74 7.37 3.01
CA ARG A 110 -11.39 7.86 3.36
C ARG A 110 -10.85 8.95 2.44
N GLY A 111 -11.27 8.98 1.19
CA GLY A 111 -10.75 9.93 0.18
C GLY A 111 -11.33 11.35 0.26
N ARG A 112 -12.09 11.68 1.32
CA ARG A 112 -12.68 13.01 1.56
C ARG A 112 -11.91 13.77 2.64
#